data_AF-A0A963D516-F1
#
_entry.id   AF-A0A963D516-F1
#
_cell.length_a   1.000
_cell.length_b   1.000
_cell.length_c   1.000
_cell.angle_alpha   90.00
_cell.angle_beta   90.00
_cell.angle_gamma   90.00
#
_symmetry.space_group_name_H-M   'P 1'
#
loop_
_entity.id
_entity.type
_entity.pdbx_description
1 polymer ?
#
loop_
_entity_poly.entity_id
_entity_poly.type
_entity_poly.pdbx_seq_one_letter_code
_entity_poly.pdbx_strand_id
1 'polypeptide(L)'
;MSRFLSGLYSVSIVMWVGAMWTVGYMVAPVLFASLSDRGLAGVLAGKLFSLVALLGIAVATFLIVFLLFRRGAQAFRGPLLWVVVAMLAMTLAGHFGIQPIMSQLKAEALPREVMQSVLRDRFATWHGISSVLYLVQSAFGLILVLIQGRGLRQP
;
A
#
# COMPACT_ATOMS: atom_id res chain seq x y z
N MET A 1 22.23 -16.73 -13.68
CA MET A 1 21.85 -15.92 -12.49
C MET A 1 20.81 -16.70 -11.68
N SER A 2 21.09 -16.97 -10.41
CA SER A 2 20.58 -18.11 -9.63
C SER A 2 19.05 -18.21 -9.50
N ARG A 3 18.52 -19.45 -9.54
CA ARG A 3 17.11 -19.79 -9.21
C ARG A 3 16.64 -19.13 -7.90
N PHE A 4 17.56 -18.95 -6.96
CA PHE A 4 17.37 -18.24 -5.70
C PHE A 4 16.85 -16.80 -5.86
N LEU A 5 17.47 -15.99 -6.73
CA LEU A 5 17.08 -14.60 -6.96
C LEU A 5 15.67 -14.49 -7.58
N SER A 6 15.29 -15.43 -8.44
CA SER A 6 13.93 -15.48 -9.01
C SER A 6 12.89 -15.93 -7.99
N GLY A 7 13.29 -16.79 -7.03
CA GLY A 7 12.49 -17.13 -5.86
C GLY A 7 12.25 -15.92 -4.96
N LEU A 8 13.32 -15.19 -4.61
CA LEU A 8 13.24 -13.98 -3.78
C LEU A 8 12.33 -12.92 -4.41
N TYR A 9 12.48 -12.67 -5.72
CA TYR A 9 11.58 -11.80 -6.49
C TYR A 9 10.09 -12.16 -6.29
N SER A 10 9.77 -13.44 -6.41
CA SER A 10 8.38 -13.91 -6.28
C SER A 10 7.86 -13.80 -4.86
N VAL A 11 8.69 -14.16 -3.87
CA VAL A 11 8.36 -14.06 -2.45
C VAL A 11 8.13 -12.61 -2.03
N SER A 12 8.96 -11.67 -2.49
CA SER A 12 8.80 -10.25 -2.19
C SER A 12 7.45 -9.71 -2.69
N ILE A 13 7.02 -10.09 -3.90
CA ILE A 13 5.72 -9.66 -4.43
C ILE A 13 4.58 -10.25 -3.62
N VAL A 14 4.62 -11.56 -3.32
CA VAL A 14 3.61 -12.22 -2.48
C VAL A 14 3.54 -11.57 -1.10
N MET A 15 4.69 -11.26 -0.50
CA MET A 15 4.76 -10.59 0.80
C MET A 15 4.13 -9.21 0.75
N TRP A 16 4.43 -8.38 -0.27
CA TRP A 16 3.86 -7.03 -0.38
C TRP A 16 2.36 -7.06 -0.66
N VAL A 17 1.93 -7.79 -1.69
CA VAL A 17 0.52 -7.85 -2.10
C VAL A 17 -0.32 -8.55 -1.04
N GLY A 18 0.19 -9.64 -0.46
CA GLY A 18 -0.47 -10.38 0.61
C GLY A 18 -0.61 -9.55 1.88
N ALA A 19 0.43 -8.83 2.31
CA ALA A 19 0.34 -7.95 3.48
C ALA A 19 -0.66 -6.81 3.25
N MET A 20 -0.65 -6.21 2.06
CA MET A 20 -1.63 -5.20 1.68
C MET A 20 -3.06 -5.75 1.77
N TRP A 21 -3.37 -6.85 1.10
CA TRP A 21 -4.73 -7.39 1.11
C TRP A 21 -5.19 -7.81 2.51
N THR A 22 -4.31 -8.45 3.28
CA THR A 22 -4.61 -8.87 4.65
C THR A 22 -4.92 -7.67 5.53
N VAL A 23 -4.07 -6.63 5.51
CA VAL A 23 -4.26 -5.46 6.36
C VAL A 23 -5.49 -4.65 5.96
N GLY A 24 -5.69 -4.43 4.65
CA GLY A 24 -6.79 -3.62 4.14
C GLY A 24 -8.17 -4.27 4.26
N TYR A 25 -8.28 -5.55 3.92
CA TYR A 25 -9.58 -6.22 3.81
C TYR A 25 -9.93 -7.12 5.00
N MET A 26 -8.95 -7.50 5.83
CA MET A 26 -9.21 -8.35 6.99
C MET A 26 -8.92 -7.60 8.30
N VAL A 27 -7.68 -7.14 8.49
CA VAL A 27 -7.26 -6.60 9.79
C VAL A 27 -7.98 -5.29 10.10
N ALA A 28 -8.10 -4.36 9.15
CA ALA A 28 -8.79 -3.10 9.39
C ALA A 28 -10.27 -3.32 9.77
N PRO A 29 -11.10 -4.08 9.03
CA PRO A 29 -12.47 -4.38 9.44
C PRO A 29 -12.56 -5.08 10.80
N VAL A 30 -11.68 -6.05 11.08
CA VAL A 30 -11.66 -6.74 12.38
C VAL A 30 -11.33 -5.78 13.52
N LEU A 31 -10.39 -4.84 13.34
CA LEU A 31 -10.09 -3.85 14.37
C LEU A 31 -11.29 -2.95 14.68
N PHE A 32 -12.01 -2.48 13.66
CA PHE A 32 -13.19 -1.63 13.86
C PHE A 32 -14.41 -2.39 14.40
N ALA A 33 -14.49 -3.71 14.15
CA ALA A 33 -15.57 -4.55 14.69
C ALA A 33 -15.30 -5.02 16.12
N SER A 34 -14.04 -5.32 16.46
CA SER A 34 -13.67 -5.92 17.76
C SER A 34 -13.38 -4.90 18.86
N LEU A 35 -12.99 -3.66 18.52
CA LEU A 35 -12.68 -2.63 19.49
C LEU A 35 -13.88 -1.71 19.73
N SER A 36 -14.26 -1.52 20.99
CA SER A 36 -15.31 -0.57 21.40
C SER A 36 -14.89 0.89 21.18
N ASP A 37 -13.59 1.18 21.31
CA ASP A 37 -13.01 2.49 21.00
C ASP A 37 -12.59 2.59 19.53
N ARG A 38 -13.41 3.29 18.73
CA ARG A 38 -13.15 3.56 17.30
C ARG A 38 -11.91 4.44 17.08
N GLY A 39 -11.57 5.29 18.04
CA GLY A 39 -10.36 6.12 17.98
C GLY A 39 -9.12 5.26 18.04
N LEU A 40 -9.05 4.34 19.02
CA LEU A 40 -7.97 3.38 19.17
C LEU A 40 -7.84 2.46 17.97
N ALA A 41 -8.95 1.92 17.45
CA ALA A 41 -8.97 1.13 16.21
C ALA A 41 -8.35 1.90 15.03
N GLY A 42 -8.69 3.18 14.89
CA GLY A 42 -8.14 4.04 13.85
C GLY A 42 -6.65 4.35 14.01
N VAL A 43 -6.11 4.38 15.24
CA VAL A 43 -4.67 4.54 15.49
C VAL A 43 -3.92 3.26 15.13
N LEU A 44 -4.43 2.09 15.53
CA LEU A 44 -3.82 0.80 15.21
C LEU A 44 -3.86 0.51 13.71
N ALA A 45 -4.99 0.76 13.05
CA ALA A 45 -5.11 0.63 11.60
C ALA A 45 -4.10 1.54 10.89
N GLY A 46 -3.96 2.80 11.33
CA GLY A 46 -2.96 3.72 10.80
C GLY A 46 -1.53 3.17 10.89
N LYS A 47 -1.13 2.66 12.07
CA LYS A 47 0.19 2.05 12.28
C LYS A 47 0.43 0.85 11.36
N LEU A 48 -0.56 -0.03 11.20
CA LEU A 48 -0.45 -1.19 10.30
C LEU A 48 -0.31 -0.77 8.85
N PHE A 49 -1.08 0.23 8.40
CA PHE A 49 -0.92 0.78 7.05
C PHE A 49 0.44 1.45 6.85
N SER A 50 1.01 2.12 7.86
CA SER A 50 2.38 2.64 7.80
C SER A 50 3.42 1.52 7.66
N LEU A 51 3.27 0.43 8.41
CA LEU A 51 4.16 -0.74 8.29
C LEU A 51 4.09 -1.38 6.90
N VAL A 52 2.87 -1.56 6.36
CA VAL A 52 2.67 -2.06 5.00
C VAL A 52 3.23 -1.10 3.96
N ALA A 53 3.14 0.21 4.17
CA ALA A 53 3.74 1.20 3.28
C ALA A 53 5.27 1.12 3.27
N LEU A 54 5.91 1.01 4.44
CA LEU A 54 7.36 0.83 4.56
C LEU A 54 7.82 -0.46 3.90
N LEU A 55 7.11 -1.56 4.14
CA LEU A 55 7.34 -2.84 3.46
C LEU A 55 7.21 -2.67 1.94
N GLY A 56 6.17 -1.98 1.48
CA GLY A 56 5.93 -1.72 0.06
C GLY A 56 7.03 -0.90 -0.59
N ILE A 57 7.53 0.14 0.08
CA ILE A 57 8.66 0.96 -0.39
C ILE A 57 9.92 0.09 -0.51
N ALA A 58 10.24 -0.70 0.51
CA ALA A 58 11.39 -1.60 0.50
C ALA A 58 11.31 -2.64 -0.64
N VAL A 59 10.16 -3.30 -0.77
CA VAL A 59 9.91 -4.30 -1.81
C VAL A 59 9.95 -3.66 -3.20
N ALA A 60 9.25 -2.56 -3.42
CA ALA A 60 9.23 -1.90 -4.73
C ALA A 60 10.63 -1.44 -5.16
N THR A 61 11.41 -0.87 -4.23
CA THR A 61 12.80 -0.48 -4.48
C THR A 61 13.63 -1.68 -4.90
N PHE A 62 13.54 -2.79 -4.16
CA PHE A 62 14.20 -4.04 -4.51
C PHE A 62 13.78 -4.56 -5.90
N LEU A 63 12.49 -4.56 -6.22
CA LEU A 63 11.97 -5.02 -7.51
C LEU A 63 12.44 -4.15 -8.68
N ILE A 64 12.46 -2.82 -8.52
CA ILE A 64 12.95 -1.89 -9.54
C ILE A 64 14.43 -2.14 -9.80
N VAL A 65 15.24 -2.20 -8.74
CA VAL A 65 16.68 -2.47 -8.83
C VAL A 65 16.93 -3.82 -9.49
N PHE A 66 16.21 -4.86 -9.08
CA PHE A 66 16.29 -6.18 -9.68
C PHE A 66 15.95 -6.19 -11.18
N LEU A 67 14.91 -5.46 -11.59
CA LEU A 67 14.50 -5.37 -12.99
C LEU A 67 15.52 -4.60 -13.84
N LEU A 68 16.06 -3.50 -13.32
CA LEU A 68 17.09 -2.72 -14.00
C LEU A 68 18.40 -3.52 -14.16
N PHE A 69 18.85 -4.22 -13.12
CA PHE A 69 20.03 -5.08 -13.21
C PHE A 69 19.84 -6.25 -14.19
N ARG A 70 18.65 -6.85 -14.25
CA ARG A 70 18.40 -8.03 -15.09
C ARG A 70 18.13 -7.69 -16.55
N ARG A 71 17.45 -6.58 -16.84
CA ARG A 71 16.99 -6.22 -18.20
C ARG A 71 17.63 -4.94 -18.75
N GLY A 72 18.39 -4.19 -17.94
CA GLY A 72 19.00 -2.93 -18.35
C GLY A 72 17.95 -1.94 -18.89
N ALA A 73 18.30 -1.24 -19.97
CA ALA A 73 17.41 -0.30 -20.65
C ALA A 73 16.12 -0.94 -21.20
N GLN A 74 16.10 -2.27 -21.41
CA GLN A 74 14.89 -2.96 -21.86
C GLN A 74 13.81 -3.04 -20.76
N ALA A 75 14.17 -2.84 -19.48
CA ALA A 75 13.21 -2.78 -18.39
C ALA A 75 12.15 -1.68 -18.58
N PHE A 76 12.55 -0.54 -19.14
CA PHE A 76 11.65 0.61 -19.38
C PHE A 76 10.57 0.35 -20.43
N ARG A 77 10.76 -0.65 -21.30
CA ARG A 77 9.76 -1.06 -22.29
C ARG A 77 8.76 -2.07 -21.73
N GLY A 78 9.04 -2.66 -20.57
CA GLY A 78 8.20 -3.69 -19.96
C GLY A 78 7.10 -3.11 -19.07
N PRO A 79 5.85 -3.62 -19.12
CA PRO A 79 4.76 -3.13 -18.28
C PRO A 79 5.01 -3.37 -16.79
N LEU A 80 5.85 -4.37 -16.46
CA LEU A 80 6.16 -4.76 -15.08
C LEU A 80 6.85 -3.65 -14.27
N LEU A 81 7.81 -2.93 -14.88
CA LEU A 81 8.50 -1.83 -14.21
C LEU A 81 7.50 -0.71 -13.89
N TRP A 82 6.67 -0.35 -14.85
CA TRP A 82 5.66 0.71 -14.71
C TRP A 82 4.61 0.37 -13.66
N VAL A 83 4.16 -0.89 -13.57
CA VAL A 83 3.25 -1.33 -12.50
C VAL A 83 3.90 -1.16 -11.13
N VAL A 84 5.15 -1.59 -10.93
CA VAL A 84 5.86 -1.44 -9.65
C VAL A 84 6.09 0.03 -9.31
N VAL A 85 6.49 0.85 -10.28
CA VAL A 85 6.69 2.30 -10.11
C VAL A 85 5.37 2.99 -9.76
N ALA A 86 4.26 2.65 -10.43
CA ALA A 86 2.94 3.18 -10.12
C ALA A 86 2.52 2.81 -8.69
N MET A 87 2.66 1.54 -8.30
CA MET A 87 2.36 1.11 -6.93
C MET A 87 3.24 1.79 -5.88
N LEU A 88 4.52 2.02 -6.18
CA LEU A 88 5.43 2.78 -5.31
C LEU A 88 4.96 4.23 -5.18
N ALA A 89 4.64 4.89 -6.29
CA ALA A 89 4.14 6.26 -6.27
C ALA A 89 2.84 6.39 -5.45
N MET A 90 1.91 5.44 -5.61
CA MET A 90 0.69 5.38 -4.79
C MET A 90 0.99 5.17 -3.31
N THR A 91 1.94 4.28 -3.00
CA THR A 91 2.37 4.03 -1.60
C THR A 91 2.96 5.28 -0.97
N LEU A 92 3.82 6.00 -1.71
CA LEU A 92 4.41 7.26 -1.24
C LEU A 92 3.36 8.36 -1.08
N ALA A 93 2.45 8.52 -2.04
CA ALA A 93 1.36 9.48 -1.95
C ALA A 93 0.42 9.18 -0.77
N GLY A 94 0.10 7.91 -0.54
CA GLY A 94 -0.71 7.48 0.61
C GLY A 94 0.00 7.71 1.95
N HIS A 95 1.29 7.33 2.05
CA HIS A 95 2.04 7.37 3.30
C HIS A 95 2.51 8.79 3.68
N PHE A 96 3.03 9.56 2.73
CA PHE A 96 3.55 10.91 2.99
C PHE A 96 2.54 12.02 2.69
N GLY A 97 1.52 11.76 1.86
CA GLY A 97 0.45 12.72 1.59
C GLY A 97 -0.75 12.52 2.51
N ILE A 98 -1.40 11.36 2.41
CA ILE A 98 -2.73 11.16 3.03
C ILE A 98 -2.65 10.86 4.53
N GLN A 99 -1.75 9.96 4.96
CA GLN A 99 -1.62 9.60 6.38
C GLN A 99 -1.35 10.79 7.32
N PRO A 100 -0.42 11.73 7.04
CA PRO A 100 -0.17 12.86 7.94
C PRO A 100 -1.35 13.83 7.99
N ILE A 101 -2.07 14.04 6.88
CA ILE A 101 -3.28 14.87 6.87
C ILE A 101 -4.35 14.23 7.77
N MET A 102 -4.57 12.91 7.67
CA MET A 102 -5.53 12.22 8.53
C MET A 102 -5.10 12.20 10.00
N SER A 103 -3.81 12.13 10.31
CA SER A 103 -3.33 12.15 11.70
C SER A 103 -3.45 13.53 12.33
N GLN A 104 -3.17 14.59 11.58
CA GLN A 104 -3.38 15.98 12.00
C GLN A 104 -4.87 16.25 12.27
N LEU A 105 -5.75 15.88 11.34
CA LEU A 105 -7.20 16.03 11.51
C LEU A 105 -7.73 15.28 12.73
N LYS A 106 -7.15 14.11 13.08
CA LYS A 106 -7.48 13.37 14.30
C LYS A 106 -6.95 14.04 15.57
N ALA A 107 -5.74 14.61 15.53
CA ALA A 107 -5.12 15.29 16.67
C ALA A 107 -5.82 16.62 17.01
N GLU A 108 -6.27 17.36 15.98
CA GLU A 108 -7.02 18.61 16.14
C GLU A 108 -8.44 18.38 16.67
N ALA A 109 -8.99 17.17 16.53
CA ALA A 109 -10.30 16.80 17.05
C ALA A 109 -10.33 16.54 18.58
N LEU A 110 -9.18 16.62 19.28
CA LEU A 110 -9.08 16.25 20.70
C LEU A 110 -9.57 17.28 21.73
N PRO A 111 -9.75 18.59 21.46
CA PRO A 111 -10.50 19.46 22.37
C PRO A 111 -11.98 19.51 21.95
N ARG A 112 -12.78 18.67 22.61
CA ARG A 112 -14.25 18.70 22.81
C ARG A 112 -15.10 19.56 21.86
N GLU A 113 -15.89 18.86 21.05
CA GLU A 113 -17.31 19.13 20.77
C GLU A 113 -17.78 20.29 19.85
N VAL A 114 -16.96 21.24 19.39
CA VAL A 114 -17.53 22.45 18.73
C VAL A 114 -17.42 22.52 17.18
N MET A 115 -17.03 21.44 16.48
CA MET A 115 -16.94 21.45 14.99
C MET A 115 -17.34 20.11 14.32
N GLN A 116 -18.32 19.41 14.87
CA GLN A 116 -18.63 18.01 14.55
C GLN A 116 -19.05 17.70 13.09
N SER A 117 -19.37 18.69 12.25
CA SER A 117 -19.67 18.47 10.83
C SER A 117 -18.45 18.69 9.93
N VAL A 118 -17.82 19.86 9.97
CA VAL A 118 -16.79 20.24 8.98
C VAL A 118 -15.53 19.37 9.05
N LEU A 119 -15.05 19.04 10.26
CA LEU A 119 -13.87 18.18 10.41
C LEU A 119 -14.20 16.70 10.12
N ARG A 120 -15.43 16.28 10.40
CA ARG A 120 -15.91 14.92 10.09
C ARG A 120 -16.08 14.71 8.60
N ASP A 121 -16.58 15.71 7.87
CA ASP A 121 -16.74 15.67 6.42
C ASP A 121 -15.38 15.66 5.72
N ARG A 122 -14.41 16.46 6.21
CA ARG A 122 -13.03 16.42 5.71
C ARG A 122 -12.37 15.08 5.99
N PHE A 123 -12.55 14.53 7.19
CA PHE A 123 -12.04 13.21 7.53
C PHE A 123 -12.65 12.11 6.65
N ALA A 124 -13.97 12.13 6.44
CA ALA A 124 -14.66 11.19 5.57
C ALA A 124 -14.20 11.31 4.10
N THR A 125 -13.96 12.53 3.62
CA THR A 125 -13.45 12.79 2.27
C THR A 125 -12.05 12.20 2.10
N TRP A 126 -11.11 12.54 2.99
CA TRP A 126 -9.74 12.01 2.93
C TRP A 126 -9.69 10.50 3.17
N HIS A 127 -10.57 9.97 4.01
CA HIS A 127 -10.71 8.53 4.19
C HIS A 127 -11.20 7.87 2.90
N GLY A 128 -12.23 8.39 2.24
CA GLY A 128 -12.71 7.89 0.95
C GLY A 128 -11.64 7.94 -0.15
N ILE A 129 -10.88 9.04 -0.25
CA ILE A 129 -9.74 9.15 -1.17
C ILE A 129 -8.70 8.08 -0.86
N SER A 130 -8.38 7.89 0.43
CA SER A 130 -7.44 6.85 0.86
C SER A 130 -7.92 5.44 0.50
N SER A 131 -9.23 5.16 0.64
CA SER A 131 -9.84 3.88 0.30
C SER A 131 -9.82 3.62 -1.20
N VAL A 132 -10.13 4.62 -2.03
CA VAL A 132 -10.06 4.50 -3.50
C VAL A 132 -8.61 4.30 -3.94
N LEU A 133 -7.66 5.08 -3.39
CA LEU A 133 -6.24 4.89 -3.67
C LEU A 133 -5.80 3.47 -3.32
N TYR A 134 -6.22 2.96 -2.16
CA TYR A 134 -5.89 1.62 -1.72
C TYR A 134 -6.53 0.53 -2.60
N LEU A 135 -7.79 0.72 -3.02
CA LEU A 135 -8.49 -0.19 -3.91
C LEU A 135 -7.78 -0.28 -5.26
N VAL A 136 -7.44 0.87 -5.85
CA VAL A 136 -6.69 0.91 -7.12
C VAL A 136 -5.33 0.24 -6.91
N GLN A 137 -4.62 0.55 -5.84
CA GLN A 137 -3.31 -0.07 -5.54
C GLN A 137 -3.44 -1.59 -5.38
N SER A 138 -4.55 -2.07 -4.81
CA SER A 138 -4.84 -3.49 -4.67
C SER A 138 -5.07 -4.18 -6.02
N ALA A 139 -5.72 -3.51 -6.97
CA ALA A 139 -5.88 -3.98 -8.34
C ALA A 139 -4.54 -4.04 -9.08
N PHE A 140 -3.67 -3.04 -8.92
CA PHE A 140 -2.31 -3.08 -9.45
C PHE A 140 -1.50 -4.23 -8.83
N GLY A 141 -1.67 -4.51 -7.53
CA GLY A 141 -1.07 -5.65 -6.87
C GLY A 141 -1.51 -6.99 -7.46
N LEU A 142 -2.81 -7.13 -7.78
CA LEU A 142 -3.32 -8.31 -8.49
C LEU A 142 -2.72 -8.44 -9.89
N ILE A 143 -2.71 -7.35 -10.66
CA ILE A 143 -2.09 -7.31 -11.98
C ILE A 143 -0.62 -7.75 -11.88
N LEU A 144 0.13 -7.22 -10.91
CA LEU A 144 1.53 -7.54 -10.66
C LEU A 144 1.72 -9.05 -10.46
N VAL A 145 0.93 -9.69 -9.60
CA VAL A 145 0.97 -11.14 -9.36
C VAL A 145 0.67 -11.93 -10.64
N LEU A 146 -0.35 -11.53 -11.40
CA LEU A 146 -0.75 -12.21 -12.63
C LEU A 146 0.31 -12.11 -13.74
N ILE A 147 0.96 -10.96 -13.90
CA ILE A 147 1.99 -10.77 -14.93
C ILE A 147 3.34 -11.36 -14.53
N GLN A 148 3.67 -11.40 -13.24
CA GLN A 148 4.90 -12.05 -12.72
C GLN A 148 4.95 -13.53 -13.14
N GLY A 149 3.83 -14.24 -13.01
CA GLY A 149 3.76 -15.67 -13.31
C GLY A 149 3.93 -15.97 -14.80
N ARG A 150 3.56 -15.03 -15.67
CA ARG A 150 3.75 -15.13 -17.13
C ARG A 150 5.19 -14.80 -17.53
N GLY A 151 5.84 -13.87 -16.83
CA GLY A 151 7.23 -13.46 -17.09
C GLY A 151 8.29 -14.51 -16.73
N LEU A 152 7.97 -15.48 -15.87
CA LEU A 152 8.84 -16.62 -15.53
C LEU A 152 8.70 -17.81 -16.51
N ARG A 153 7.72 -17.78 -17.43
CA ARG A 153 7.42 -18.86 -18.40
C ARG A 153 7.94 -18.59 -19.81
N GLN A 154 8.54 -17.43 -20.07
CA GLN A 154 9.15 -17.17 -21.37
C GLN A 154 10.58 -17.72 -21.36
N PRO A 155 10.91 -18.66 -22.29
CA PRO A 155 12.20 -19.33 -22.36
C PRO A 155 13.35 -18.37 -22.64
#